data_AF-A0A8J5Y0R8-F1
#
_entry.id   AF-A0A8J5Y0R8-F1
#
_cell.length_a   1.000
_cell.length_b   1.000
_cell.length_c   1.000
_cell.angle_alpha   90.00
_cell.angle_beta   90.00
_cell.angle_gamma   90.00
#
_symmetry.space_group_name_H-M   'P 1'
#
loop_
_entity.id
_entity.type
_entity.pdbx_description
1 polymer ?
#
loop_
_entity_poly.entity_id
_entity_poly.type
_entity_poly.pdbx_seq_one_letter_code
_entity_poly.pdbx_strand_id
1 'polypeptide(L)'
;MEESITQITEKNAVVRDWSLKTQREKGDSLVEGCVANLPEHTTVNVRQNNLEDLVRVWNQWDSDIRGIFTERYGDIAHLITVRVDEQLIQAMVRFWDPAYQCFTFNQEDMTPTIEEYAALLRIDNVQFGKIYVKEPKPMTFKKKLVRLIDMTDAWAEKQIKKKNETICIPWSSLRESVLSHPDILKRVNLFALAIYGLVIFPRVLGHLEVAVFDFFERLKQGVNPVLTILAETFRSLNTCQRVGKGRFIGCAQLLNVWILSHFWKVERTPFHMFSKTFAPLEAYLKKEWPKEVTKQHRIHPSVLLYKCGSQDWVPLLGLWGGVGYAPLLVQRQFSSRQFLPATGGLAQFEFAFAGEGYMKRVRDIAKSWKEIHFMELALYADNLTQDYDIWRKQRVNSQQISSTSYTAQNPFLEEMPSELEMARQEFEREKVKMSRDLSTLQEENYQLKIEVQVERSRTKKVQREAEIKGKAKKEEEKAARAAIELRRKNAEYEMVTAEFANSQSEHQELKRRVRDLKNMLQPRQQQLDNLLKALEEKNDQYDRDIHAYEGTLQEKEMQLNFLINEIRKAAMQVVQLSDEAEVLSCQFPPSQRSSISEFLEQVKKQGNVARKFV
;
A
#
# COMPACT_ATOMS: atom_id res chain seq x y z
N MET A 1 1.91 36.76 -9.93
CA MET A 1 1.22 36.11 -11.06
C MET A 1 1.39 34.62 -10.87
N GLU A 2 0.34 33.91 -10.43
CA GLU A 2 0.30 32.45 -10.58
C GLU A 2 0.31 32.18 -12.09
N GLU A 3 1.30 31.44 -12.59
CA GLU A 3 1.35 31.04 -14.00
C GLU A 3 0.12 30.14 -14.29
N SER A 4 -0.68 30.50 -15.29
CA SER A 4 -1.92 29.78 -15.62
C SER A 4 -1.62 28.35 -16.05
N ILE A 5 -2.27 27.37 -15.41
CA ILE A 5 -2.27 25.97 -15.87
C ILE A 5 -3.31 25.83 -16.98
N THR A 6 -2.89 25.26 -18.11
CA THR A 6 -3.77 24.90 -19.22
C THR A 6 -4.33 23.50 -18.99
N GLN A 7 -5.65 23.36 -18.95
CA GLN A 7 -6.34 22.08 -18.89
C GLN A 7 -7.13 21.87 -20.18
N ILE A 8 -6.90 20.73 -20.83
CA ILE A 8 -7.54 20.37 -22.09
C ILE A 8 -8.32 19.09 -21.85
N THR A 9 -9.60 19.06 -22.23
CA THR A 9 -10.42 17.85 -22.17
C THR A 9 -10.81 17.45 -23.59
N GLU A 10 -10.49 16.22 -23.95
CA GLU A 10 -10.71 15.67 -25.28
C GLU A 10 -11.71 14.52 -25.24
N LYS A 11 -12.45 14.35 -26.34
CA LYS A 11 -13.36 13.23 -26.50
C LYS A 11 -12.57 11.91 -26.57
N ASN A 12 -13.13 10.85 -25.99
CA ASN A 12 -12.56 9.50 -26.01
C ASN A 12 -12.05 9.06 -27.39
N ALA A 13 -12.84 9.28 -28.45
CA ALA A 13 -12.49 8.89 -29.81
C ALA A 13 -11.22 9.61 -30.34
N VAL A 14 -11.04 10.89 -30.00
CA VAL A 14 -9.87 11.69 -30.40
C VAL A 14 -8.61 11.13 -29.74
N VAL A 15 -8.69 10.86 -28.43
CA VAL A 15 -7.58 10.29 -27.66
C VAL A 15 -7.23 8.89 -28.13
N ARG A 16 -8.23 8.07 -28.48
CA ARG A 16 -8.02 6.74 -29.05
C ARG A 16 -7.22 6.80 -30.35
N ASP A 17 -7.63 7.64 -31.28
CA ASP A 17 -6.99 7.75 -32.59
C ASP A 17 -5.57 8.31 -32.45
N TRP A 18 -5.38 9.29 -31.55
CA TRP A 18 -4.05 9.80 -31.18
C TRP A 18 -3.15 8.71 -30.57
N SER A 19 -3.68 7.93 -29.62
CA SER A 19 -2.94 6.90 -28.89
C SER A 19 -2.50 5.77 -29.83
N LEU A 20 -3.39 5.34 -30.74
CA LEU A 20 -3.09 4.37 -31.78
C LEU A 20 -1.95 4.84 -32.69
N LYS A 21 -2.03 6.09 -33.18
CA LYS A 21 -1.00 6.68 -34.03
C LYS A 21 0.34 6.77 -33.29
N THR A 22 0.31 7.25 -32.05
CA THR A 22 1.50 7.46 -31.22
C THR A 22 2.20 6.14 -30.90
N GLN A 23 1.44 5.09 -30.55
CA GLN A 23 2.00 3.76 -30.29
C GLN A 23 2.64 3.17 -31.56
N ARG A 24 2.06 3.39 -32.74
CA ARG A 24 2.65 2.93 -34.02
C ARG A 24 3.93 3.68 -34.39
N GLU A 25 4.00 4.98 -34.08
CA GLU A 25 5.16 5.82 -34.40
C GLU A 25 6.33 5.63 -33.42
N LYS A 26 6.03 5.57 -32.12
CA LYS A 26 7.03 5.54 -31.05
C LYS A 26 7.38 4.13 -30.56
N GLY A 27 6.57 3.14 -30.94
CA GLY A 27 6.73 1.76 -30.51
C GLY A 27 6.24 1.50 -29.09
N ASP A 28 6.45 0.26 -28.66
CA ASP A 28 6.08 -0.22 -27.33
C ASP A 28 7.12 0.15 -26.27
N SER A 29 6.77 -0.01 -24.99
CA SER A 29 7.67 0.27 -23.87
C SER A 29 8.91 -0.62 -23.86
N LEU A 30 8.73 -1.90 -24.24
CA LEU A 30 9.79 -2.87 -24.42
C LEU A 30 9.90 -3.25 -25.90
N VAL A 31 11.14 -3.36 -26.38
CA VAL A 31 11.43 -3.81 -27.75
C VAL A 31 11.37 -5.34 -27.80
N GLU A 32 10.94 -5.88 -28.95
CA GLU A 32 10.94 -7.31 -29.22
C GLU A 32 12.33 -7.93 -28.99
N GLY A 33 12.39 -9.06 -28.27
CA GLY A 33 13.63 -9.72 -27.87
C GLY A 33 14.27 -9.19 -26.57
N CYS A 34 13.64 -8.22 -25.88
CA CYS A 34 14.10 -7.79 -24.56
C CYS A 34 13.97 -8.93 -23.54
N VAL A 35 15.11 -9.40 -23.01
CA VAL A 35 15.14 -10.35 -21.88
C VAL A 35 15.05 -9.54 -20.60
N ALA A 36 13.91 -9.60 -19.93
CA ALA A 36 13.75 -8.97 -18.64
C ALA A 36 14.62 -9.69 -17.59
N ASN A 37 15.57 -8.94 -17.02
CA ASN A 37 16.42 -9.43 -15.93
C ASN A 37 15.68 -9.24 -14.60
N LEU A 38 14.59 -10.00 -14.43
CA LEU A 38 13.87 -10.08 -13.16
C LEU A 38 14.28 -11.36 -12.43
N PRO A 39 14.42 -11.31 -11.09
CA PRO A 39 14.72 -12.48 -10.30
C PRO A 39 13.56 -13.49 -10.30
N GLU A 40 13.87 -14.79 -10.35
CA GLU A 40 12.88 -15.88 -10.33
C GLU A 40 12.02 -15.88 -9.06
N HIS A 41 12.58 -15.44 -7.94
CA HIS A 41 11.87 -15.30 -6.67
C HIS A 41 12.01 -13.88 -6.10
N THR A 42 10.88 -13.31 -5.68
CA THR A 42 10.81 -12.00 -5.03
C THR A 42 10.45 -12.16 -3.56
N THR A 43 11.37 -11.81 -2.66
CA THR A 43 11.16 -11.81 -1.20
C THR A 43 11.02 -10.36 -0.73
N VAL A 44 9.79 -9.83 -0.79
CA VAL A 44 9.49 -8.45 -0.40
C VAL A 44 9.18 -8.38 1.09
N ASN A 45 9.92 -7.54 1.81
CA ASN A 45 9.60 -7.18 3.19
C ASN A 45 8.52 -6.08 3.19
N VAL A 46 7.41 -6.31 3.87
CA VAL A 46 6.29 -5.34 3.97
C VAL A 46 6.18 -4.78 5.40
N ARG A 47 7.22 -4.97 6.22
CA ARG A 47 7.24 -4.58 7.63
C ARG A 47 6.90 -3.11 7.82
N GLN A 48 5.98 -2.88 8.74
CA GLN A 48 5.43 -1.57 9.03
C GLN A 48 5.91 -1.00 10.36
N ASN A 49 5.55 0.27 10.59
CA ASN A 49 5.70 0.88 11.90
C ASN A 49 4.70 0.30 12.90
N ASN A 50 5.06 0.26 14.19
CA ASN A 50 4.05 0.09 15.24
C ASN A 50 3.22 1.38 15.30
N LEU A 51 1.91 1.25 15.07
CA LEU A 51 0.96 2.37 15.01
C LEU A 51 0.11 2.52 16.27
N GLU A 52 0.30 1.69 17.30
CA GLU A 52 -0.47 1.71 18.56
C GLU A 52 -0.51 3.10 19.21
N ASP A 53 0.63 3.80 19.21
CA ASP A 53 0.72 5.16 19.74
C ASP A 53 -0.14 6.15 18.93
N LEU A 54 -0.17 6.04 17.60
CA LEU A 54 -1.03 6.89 16.76
C LEU A 54 -2.51 6.58 16.98
N VAL A 55 -2.85 5.29 17.07
CA VAL A 55 -4.22 4.83 17.38
C VAL A 55 -4.68 5.40 18.72
N ARG A 56 -3.81 5.37 19.75
CA ARG A 56 -4.13 5.92 21.06
C ARG A 56 -4.38 7.42 21.00
N VAL A 57 -3.54 8.18 20.29
CA VAL A 57 -3.73 9.63 20.10
C VAL A 57 -5.06 9.91 19.42
N TRP A 58 -5.35 9.22 18.32
CA TRP A 58 -6.60 9.38 17.57
C TRP A 58 -7.84 9.11 18.43
N ASN A 59 -7.80 8.05 19.23
CA ASN A 59 -8.92 7.64 20.09
C ASN A 59 -9.17 8.61 21.26
N GLN A 60 -8.18 9.41 21.66
CA GLN A 60 -8.33 10.43 22.71
C GLN A 60 -9.02 11.71 22.22
N TRP A 61 -9.07 11.95 20.91
CA TRP A 61 -9.73 13.12 20.35
C TRP A 61 -11.25 12.92 20.28
N ASP A 62 -11.98 14.00 20.54
CA ASP A 62 -13.43 14.07 20.35
C ASP A 62 -13.81 14.18 18.85
N SER A 63 -15.11 14.22 18.56
CA SER A 63 -15.63 14.35 17.21
C SER A 63 -15.16 15.64 16.52
N ASP A 64 -15.00 16.72 17.27
CA ASP A 64 -14.73 18.05 16.71
C ASP A 64 -13.29 18.13 16.22
N ILE A 65 -12.32 17.69 17.02
CA ILE A 65 -10.91 17.64 16.61
C ILE A 65 -10.71 16.66 15.44
N ARG A 66 -11.39 15.51 15.46
CA ARG A 66 -11.36 14.56 14.34
C ARG A 66 -11.99 15.16 13.08
N GLY A 67 -13.07 15.94 13.21
CA GLY A 67 -13.69 16.69 12.13
C GLY A 67 -12.73 17.69 11.48
N ILE A 68 -12.03 18.49 12.30
CA ILE A 68 -10.99 19.44 11.83
C ILE A 68 -9.86 18.69 11.09
N PHE A 69 -9.46 17.52 11.61
CA PHE A 69 -8.45 16.70 10.95
C PHE A 69 -8.94 16.23 9.56
N THR A 70 -10.13 15.64 9.50
CA THR A 70 -10.69 15.09 8.26
C THR A 70 -10.95 16.17 7.22
N GLU A 71 -11.42 17.35 7.62
CA GLU A 71 -11.61 18.49 6.70
C GLU A 71 -10.28 18.90 6.03
N ARG A 72 -9.17 18.87 6.78
CA ARG A 72 -7.87 19.34 6.29
C ARG A 72 -7.07 18.27 5.54
N TYR A 73 -7.19 17.02 5.95
CA TYR A 73 -6.31 15.93 5.50
C TYR A 73 -7.03 14.74 4.90
N GLY A 74 -8.36 14.80 4.79
CA GLY A 74 -9.19 13.68 4.36
C GLY A 74 -9.13 12.52 5.36
N ASP A 75 -9.35 11.32 4.84
CA ASP A 75 -9.52 10.10 5.62
C ASP A 75 -8.20 9.39 5.96
N ILE A 76 -7.05 10.06 5.82
CA ILE A 76 -5.72 9.46 6.07
C ILE A 76 -5.57 8.89 7.50
N ALA A 77 -6.34 9.39 8.47
CA ALA A 77 -6.34 8.88 9.84
C ALA A 77 -6.78 7.41 9.89
N HIS A 78 -7.72 6.98 9.05
CA HIS A 78 -8.20 5.60 9.03
C HIS A 78 -7.08 4.59 8.69
N LEU A 79 -6.07 5.02 7.94
CA LEU A 79 -4.93 4.19 7.57
C LEU A 79 -4.19 3.65 8.81
N ILE A 80 -4.19 4.34 9.95
CA ILE A 80 -3.49 3.87 11.16
C ILE A 80 -4.09 2.58 11.75
N THR A 81 -5.32 2.24 11.35
CA THR A 81 -6.05 1.05 11.81
C THR A 81 -6.18 -0.04 10.74
N VAL A 82 -5.79 0.26 9.49
CA VAL A 82 -5.80 -0.72 8.40
C VAL A 82 -4.74 -1.78 8.67
N ARG A 83 -5.19 -3.03 8.84
CA ARG A 83 -4.31 -4.19 8.89
C ARG A 83 -3.83 -4.51 7.48
N VAL A 84 -2.52 -4.65 7.33
CA VAL A 84 -1.90 -5.05 6.06
C VAL A 84 -1.65 -6.53 6.06
N ASP A 85 -2.10 -7.16 4.98
CA ASP A 85 -1.81 -8.55 4.66
C ASP A 85 -0.47 -8.56 3.89
N GLU A 86 0.60 -8.95 4.59
CA GLU A 86 1.94 -8.98 4.03
C GLU A 86 2.05 -10.01 2.90
N GLN A 87 1.38 -11.15 3.05
CA GLN A 87 1.37 -12.22 2.06
C GLN A 87 0.65 -11.77 0.78
N LEU A 88 -0.45 -11.04 0.91
CA LEU A 88 -1.17 -10.45 -0.22
C LEU A 88 -0.29 -9.48 -1.00
N ILE A 89 0.39 -8.55 -0.33
CA ILE A 89 1.27 -7.60 -1.01
C ILE A 89 2.46 -8.33 -1.66
N GLN A 90 3.06 -9.31 -0.99
CA GLN A 90 4.13 -10.14 -1.55
C GLN A 90 3.68 -10.89 -2.81
N ALA A 91 2.47 -11.47 -2.79
CA ALA A 91 1.90 -12.14 -3.95
C ALA A 91 1.66 -11.15 -5.10
N MET A 92 1.09 -9.99 -4.80
CA MET A 92 0.79 -8.95 -5.78
C MET A 92 2.04 -8.39 -6.47
N VAL A 93 3.16 -8.21 -5.76
CA VAL A 93 4.40 -7.70 -6.36
C VAL A 93 4.88 -8.59 -7.52
N ARG A 94 4.67 -9.91 -7.46
CA ARG A 94 5.04 -10.83 -8.55
C ARG A 94 4.34 -10.51 -9.87
N PHE A 95 3.14 -9.94 -9.79
CA PHE A 95 2.35 -9.51 -10.94
C PHE A 95 2.62 -8.06 -11.34
N TRP A 96 3.54 -7.34 -10.68
CA TRP A 96 3.92 -5.97 -11.07
C TRP A 96 4.89 -5.97 -12.25
N ASP A 97 4.59 -5.22 -13.32
CA ASP A 97 5.45 -5.07 -14.50
C ASP A 97 6.12 -3.68 -14.46
N PRO A 98 7.43 -3.58 -14.13
CA PRO A 98 8.12 -2.30 -14.06
C PRO A 98 8.30 -1.58 -15.40
N ALA A 99 8.05 -2.23 -16.54
CA ALA A 99 8.11 -1.57 -17.84
C ALA A 99 6.81 -0.81 -18.14
N TYR A 100 5.67 -1.37 -17.72
CA TYR A 100 4.34 -0.81 -17.94
C TYR A 100 3.77 -0.06 -16.72
N GLN A 101 4.39 -0.18 -15.55
CA GLN A 101 3.95 0.45 -14.29
C GLN A 101 2.53 0.01 -13.89
N CYS A 102 2.23 -1.28 -14.11
CA CYS A 102 0.93 -1.88 -13.80
C CYS A 102 1.08 -3.34 -13.36
N PHE A 103 0.07 -3.84 -12.66
CA PHE A 103 -0.11 -5.26 -12.43
C PHE A 103 -0.68 -5.93 -13.69
N THR A 104 -0.08 -7.05 -14.10
CA THR A 104 -0.51 -7.84 -15.25
C THR A 104 -1.08 -9.18 -14.79
N PHE A 105 -2.36 -9.41 -15.03
CA PHE A 105 -3.06 -10.64 -14.70
C PHE A 105 -3.67 -11.26 -15.95
N ASN A 106 -3.03 -12.29 -16.52
CA ASN A 106 -3.48 -12.92 -17.77
C ASN A 106 -3.72 -11.87 -18.89
N GLN A 107 -4.98 -11.51 -19.14
CA GLN A 107 -5.41 -10.55 -20.16
C GLN A 107 -5.86 -9.19 -19.59
N GLU A 108 -5.69 -8.97 -18.29
CA GLU A 108 -6.08 -7.75 -17.58
C GLU A 108 -4.85 -6.99 -17.07
N ASP A 109 -4.85 -5.67 -17.27
CA ASP A 109 -3.91 -4.77 -16.63
C ASP A 109 -4.65 -3.94 -15.59
N MET A 110 -4.08 -3.81 -14.40
CA MET A 110 -4.63 -2.99 -13.32
C MET A 110 -3.52 -2.25 -12.59
N THR A 111 -3.79 -1.05 -12.11
CA THR A 111 -2.88 -0.30 -11.25
C THR A 111 -3.67 0.68 -10.40
N PRO A 112 -3.21 1.04 -9.20
CA PRO A 112 -3.84 2.12 -8.47
C PRO A 112 -3.85 3.40 -9.31
N THR A 113 -5.00 4.07 -9.43
CA THR A 113 -5.08 5.33 -10.16
C THR A 113 -5.15 6.54 -9.23
N ILE A 114 -4.92 7.73 -9.80
CA ILE A 114 -5.06 9.00 -9.06
C ILE A 114 -6.49 9.16 -8.54
N GLU A 115 -7.48 8.81 -9.35
CA GLU A 115 -8.89 8.91 -9.05
C GLU A 115 -9.29 7.98 -7.90
N GLU A 116 -8.81 6.72 -7.93
CA GLU A 116 -9.06 5.74 -6.87
C GLU A 116 -8.40 6.15 -5.54
N TYR A 117 -7.13 6.55 -5.55
CA TYR A 117 -6.44 7.01 -4.34
C TYR A 117 -7.03 8.30 -3.79
N ALA A 118 -7.43 9.25 -4.64
CA ALA A 118 -8.10 10.47 -4.20
C ALA A 118 -9.43 10.18 -3.51
N ALA A 119 -10.21 9.24 -4.05
CA ALA A 119 -11.48 8.84 -3.47
C ALA A 119 -11.32 8.05 -2.17
N LEU A 120 -10.36 7.10 -2.09
CA LEU A 120 -10.04 6.37 -0.86
C LEU A 120 -9.70 7.31 0.29
N LEU A 121 -8.89 8.34 -0.01
CA LEU A 121 -8.43 9.30 0.98
C LEU A 121 -9.41 10.45 1.21
N ARG A 122 -10.51 10.55 0.45
CA ARG A 122 -11.46 11.68 0.47
C ARG A 122 -10.76 13.05 0.42
N ILE A 123 -9.79 13.18 -0.48
CA ILE A 123 -9.08 14.44 -0.71
C ILE A 123 -9.81 15.15 -1.84
N ASP A 124 -10.83 15.92 -1.46
CA ASP A 124 -11.58 16.74 -2.40
C ASP A 124 -10.68 17.82 -3.01
N ASN A 125 -10.90 18.14 -4.29
CA ASN A 125 -10.10 19.09 -5.07
C ASN A 125 -8.64 18.66 -5.27
N VAL A 126 -8.43 17.51 -5.95
CA VAL A 126 -7.18 17.21 -6.66
C VAL A 126 -6.90 18.35 -7.65
N GLN A 127 -6.27 19.42 -7.18
CA GLN A 127 -5.78 20.49 -8.04
C GLN A 127 -4.58 19.92 -8.78
N PHE A 128 -4.83 19.32 -9.94
CA PHE A 128 -3.78 18.70 -10.77
C PHE A 128 -2.63 19.67 -11.11
N GLY A 129 -2.89 20.98 -11.06
CA GLY A 129 -1.86 22.01 -11.25
C GLY A 129 -0.96 22.31 -10.04
N LYS A 130 -1.23 21.75 -8.85
CA LYS A 130 -0.41 21.94 -7.64
C LYS A 130 0.30 20.65 -7.25
N ILE A 131 1.30 20.28 -8.04
CA ILE A 131 2.11 19.10 -7.76
C ILE A 131 3.25 19.40 -6.77
N TYR A 132 3.75 18.36 -6.10
CA TYR A 132 4.97 18.47 -5.31
C TYR A 132 6.18 18.61 -6.24
N VAL A 133 6.98 19.66 -6.03
CA VAL A 133 8.26 19.85 -6.71
C VAL A 133 9.34 20.04 -5.65
N LYS A 134 10.35 19.17 -5.68
CA LYS A 134 11.49 19.25 -4.77
C LYS A 134 12.25 20.56 -4.97
N GLU A 135 12.44 21.30 -3.88
CA GLU A 135 13.18 22.58 -3.93
C GLU A 135 14.69 22.36 -4.16
N PRO A 136 15.35 23.24 -4.93
CA PRO A 136 16.81 23.19 -5.12
C PRO A 136 17.61 23.50 -3.85
N LYS A 137 17.11 24.41 -3.02
CA LYS A 137 17.76 24.88 -1.80
C LYS A 137 16.73 24.94 -0.67
N PRO A 138 16.28 23.78 -0.19
CA PRO A 138 15.28 23.75 0.85
C PRO A 138 15.87 24.35 2.14
N MET A 139 15.01 24.97 2.96
CA MET A 139 15.40 25.46 4.28
C MET A 139 16.07 24.33 5.10
N THR A 140 17.04 24.66 5.96
CA THR A 140 17.72 23.65 6.77
C THR A 140 16.71 22.90 7.63
N PHE A 141 16.93 21.59 7.83
CA PHE A 141 15.99 20.74 8.55
C PHE A 141 15.66 21.30 9.95
N LYS A 142 16.70 21.76 10.66
CA LYS A 142 16.59 22.47 11.94
C LYS A 142 15.58 23.62 11.89
N LYS A 143 15.71 24.55 10.95
CA LYS A 143 14.81 25.72 10.84
C LYS A 143 13.37 25.30 10.52
N LYS A 144 13.17 24.25 9.73
CA LYS A 144 11.82 23.72 9.45
C LYS A 144 11.16 23.18 10.70
N LEU A 145 11.90 22.45 11.54
CA LEU A 145 11.39 21.91 12.80
C LEU A 145 10.97 23.00 13.77
N VAL A 146 11.85 24.00 13.93
CA VAL A 146 11.58 25.17 14.78
C VAL A 146 10.32 25.88 14.30
N ARG A 147 10.15 26.05 12.99
CA ARG A 147 8.96 26.69 12.40
C ARG A 147 7.69 25.84 12.48
N LEU A 148 7.79 24.52 12.39
CA LEU A 148 6.63 23.62 12.33
C LEU A 148 6.13 23.19 13.71
N ILE A 149 7.04 23.07 14.68
CA ILE A 149 6.80 22.44 15.98
C ILE A 149 6.93 23.48 17.12
N ASP A 150 7.32 24.72 16.82
CA ASP A 150 7.62 25.80 17.78
C ASP A 150 8.64 25.40 18.86
N MET A 151 9.59 24.52 18.49
CA MET A 151 10.64 24.05 19.38
C MET A 151 11.91 24.89 19.26
N THR A 152 12.75 24.88 20.29
CA THR A 152 14.02 25.62 20.28
C THR A 152 15.03 25.00 19.31
N ASP A 153 15.95 25.84 18.83
CA ASP A 153 17.09 25.44 18.02
C ASP A 153 17.91 24.30 18.68
N ALA A 154 18.16 24.41 19.99
CA ALA A 154 18.91 23.41 20.75
C ALA A 154 18.16 22.07 20.87
N TRP A 155 16.83 22.12 21.02
CA TRP A 155 16.00 20.92 21.00
C TRP A 155 16.07 20.24 19.63
N ALA A 156 15.95 21.00 18.54
CA ALA A 156 15.99 20.46 17.19
C ALA A 156 17.33 19.76 16.88
N GLU A 157 18.45 20.36 17.25
CA GLU A 157 19.78 19.74 17.11
C GLU A 157 19.92 18.43 17.90
N LYS A 158 19.35 18.39 19.11
CA LYS A 158 19.36 17.17 19.94
C LYS A 158 18.52 16.04 19.36
N GLN A 159 17.40 16.35 18.72
CA GLN A 159 16.46 15.33 18.21
C GLN A 159 16.78 14.83 16.80
N ILE A 160 17.44 15.65 15.98
CA ILE A 160 17.86 15.24 14.63
C ILE A 160 18.91 14.13 14.76
N LYS A 161 18.60 12.97 14.18
CA LYS A 161 19.50 11.82 14.14
C LYS A 161 19.75 11.39 12.70
N LYS A 162 20.94 10.84 12.46
CA LYS A 162 21.26 10.13 11.21
C LYS A 162 21.04 8.64 11.44
N LYS A 163 20.11 8.04 10.69
CA LYS A 163 19.79 6.60 10.74
C LYS A 163 19.76 6.06 9.30
N ASN A 164 20.52 5.01 9.02
CA ASN A 164 20.66 4.43 7.67
C ASN A 164 20.98 5.52 6.62
N GLU A 165 21.99 6.34 6.92
CA GLU A 165 22.43 7.49 6.10
C GLU A 165 21.39 8.60 5.90
N THR A 166 20.20 8.46 6.48
CA THR A 166 19.06 9.36 6.33
C THR A 166 18.94 10.26 7.56
N ILE A 167 18.75 11.56 7.34
CA ILE A 167 18.52 12.54 8.41
C ILE A 167 17.04 12.51 8.78
N CYS A 168 16.73 12.22 10.03
CA CYS A 168 15.37 11.99 10.50
C CYS A 168 15.18 12.35 11.98
N ILE A 169 13.93 12.29 12.45
CA ILE A 169 13.56 12.49 13.86
C ILE A 169 12.72 11.31 14.34
N PRO A 170 13.01 10.73 15.52
CA PRO A 170 12.17 9.69 16.10
C PRO A 170 10.74 10.19 16.37
N TRP A 171 9.73 9.39 16.04
CA TRP A 171 8.33 9.69 16.38
C TRP A 171 8.14 9.95 17.89
N SER A 172 8.84 9.19 18.73
CA SER A 172 8.82 9.35 20.18
C SER A 172 9.15 10.77 20.64
N SER A 173 9.98 11.49 19.88
CA SER A 173 10.35 12.88 20.19
C SER A 173 9.24 13.88 19.87
N LEU A 174 8.36 13.58 18.91
CA LEU A 174 7.24 14.44 18.51
C LEU A 174 5.94 14.13 19.27
N ARG A 175 5.83 12.92 19.81
CA ARG A 175 4.63 12.40 20.47
C ARG A 175 4.09 13.33 21.56
N GLU A 176 4.95 13.80 22.46
CA GLU A 176 4.53 14.70 23.54
C GLU A 176 3.98 16.03 23.02
N SER A 177 4.57 16.56 21.95
CA SER A 177 4.06 17.76 21.28
C SER A 177 2.70 17.54 20.64
N VAL A 178 2.37 16.34 20.14
CA VAL A 178 1.02 16.06 19.62
C VAL A 178 -0.01 15.98 20.75
N LEU A 179 0.39 15.47 21.92
CA LEU A 179 -0.52 15.28 23.05
C LEU A 179 -0.79 16.57 23.81
N SER A 180 0.24 17.37 24.09
CA SER A 180 0.18 18.47 25.06
C SER A 180 0.20 19.88 24.47
N HIS A 181 0.36 20.03 23.15
CA HIS A 181 0.47 21.37 22.55
C HIS A 181 -0.83 22.19 22.72
N PRO A 182 -0.77 23.44 23.22
CA PRO A 182 -1.98 24.21 23.55
C PRO A 182 -2.84 24.55 22.34
N ASP A 183 -2.22 24.75 21.18
CA ASP A 183 -2.89 25.00 19.90
C ASP A 183 -3.36 23.69 19.23
N ILE A 184 -4.69 23.54 19.08
CA ILE A 184 -5.35 22.38 18.48
C ILE A 184 -4.92 22.19 17.01
N LEU A 185 -4.78 23.25 16.23
CA LEU A 185 -4.39 23.15 14.82
C LEU A 185 -2.97 22.63 14.68
N LYS A 186 -2.07 23.02 15.57
CA LYS A 186 -0.71 22.47 15.60
C LYS A 186 -0.70 20.99 15.99
N ARG A 187 -1.52 20.56 16.95
CA ARG A 187 -1.68 19.13 17.28
C ARG A 187 -2.14 18.34 16.07
N VAL A 188 -3.19 18.81 15.38
CA VAL A 188 -3.73 18.21 14.15
C VAL A 188 -2.67 18.12 13.05
N ASN A 189 -1.92 19.21 12.81
CA ASN A 189 -0.85 19.24 11.81
C ASN A 189 0.29 18.26 12.15
N LEU A 190 0.74 18.21 13.41
CA LEU A 190 1.82 17.31 13.83
C LEU A 190 1.40 15.84 13.76
N PHE A 191 0.14 15.53 14.08
CA PHE A 191 -0.41 14.19 13.92
C PHE A 191 -0.50 13.78 12.45
N ALA A 192 -0.95 14.68 11.57
CA ALA A 192 -0.97 14.41 10.13
C ALA A 192 0.45 14.18 9.58
N LEU A 193 1.41 15.00 9.98
CA LEU A 193 2.83 14.82 9.65
C LEU A 193 3.35 13.44 10.08
N ALA A 194 2.92 12.96 11.26
CA ALA A 194 3.25 11.61 11.73
C ALA A 194 2.66 10.51 10.83
N ILE A 195 1.40 10.62 10.43
CA ILE A 195 0.77 9.69 9.48
C ILE A 195 1.52 9.72 8.14
N TYR A 196 1.85 10.90 7.63
CA TYR A 196 2.62 11.02 6.40
C TYR A 196 4.00 10.35 6.50
N GLY A 197 4.72 10.51 7.63
CA GLY A 197 6.06 9.96 7.79
C GLY A 197 6.12 8.48 8.20
N LEU A 198 5.11 7.98 8.90
CA LEU A 198 5.12 6.63 9.48
C LEU A 198 4.22 5.64 8.73
N VAL A 199 3.25 6.12 7.96
CA VAL A 199 2.27 5.27 7.26
C VAL A 199 2.36 5.46 5.76
N ILE A 200 2.37 6.71 5.29
CA ILE A 200 2.30 7.01 3.85
C ILE A 200 3.67 6.94 3.17
N PHE A 201 4.71 7.50 3.81
CA PHE A 201 6.10 7.52 3.33
C PHE A 201 7.07 6.87 4.34
N PRO A 202 6.88 5.60 4.74
CA PRO A 202 7.59 4.96 5.84
C PRO A 202 9.02 4.54 5.46
N ARG A 203 9.92 5.48 5.10
CA ARG A 203 11.30 5.15 4.68
C ARG A 203 12.19 4.63 5.80
N VAL A 204 12.03 5.15 7.01
CA VAL A 204 12.81 4.73 8.18
C VAL A 204 11.86 4.40 9.32
N LEU A 205 11.80 3.12 9.73
CA LEU A 205 10.89 2.69 10.78
C LEU A 205 11.14 3.45 12.10
N GLY A 206 10.07 3.99 12.67
CA GLY A 206 9.95 4.77 13.89
C GLY A 206 10.35 6.23 13.73
N HIS A 207 10.69 6.69 12.52
CA HIS A 207 11.31 7.98 12.30
C HIS A 207 10.67 8.72 11.12
N LEU A 208 10.63 10.05 11.23
CA LEU A 208 10.17 10.94 10.17
C LEU A 208 11.39 11.56 9.48
N GLU A 209 11.51 11.34 8.18
CA GLU A 209 12.61 11.86 7.36
C GLU A 209 12.37 13.31 6.94
N VAL A 210 13.46 14.08 6.77
CA VAL A 210 13.43 15.46 6.27
C VAL A 210 12.57 15.66 5.01
N ALA A 211 12.60 14.75 4.04
CA ALA A 211 11.81 14.86 2.81
C ALA A 211 10.29 14.90 3.08
N VAL A 212 9.82 14.23 4.12
CA VAL A 212 8.41 14.26 4.55
C VAL A 212 8.04 15.64 5.09
N PHE A 213 8.93 16.28 5.84
CA PHE A 213 8.71 17.65 6.30
C PHE A 213 8.63 18.63 5.14
N ASP A 214 9.53 18.51 4.16
CA ASP A 214 9.56 19.36 2.97
C ASP A 214 8.27 19.24 2.17
N PHE A 215 7.78 18.01 2.01
CA PHE A 215 6.50 17.75 1.40
C PHE A 215 5.33 18.29 2.23
N PHE A 216 5.34 18.09 3.54
CA PHE A 216 4.24 18.52 4.41
C PHE A 216 4.07 20.05 4.44
N GLU A 217 5.16 20.81 4.33
CA GLU A 217 5.08 22.26 4.16
C GLU A 217 4.37 22.67 2.86
N ARG A 218 4.61 21.93 1.78
CA ARG A 218 3.93 22.12 0.49
C ARG A 218 2.48 21.65 0.52
N LEU A 219 2.20 20.55 1.23
CA LEU A 219 0.84 20.06 1.46
C LEU A 219 -0.04 21.14 2.09
N LYS A 220 0.48 21.85 3.11
CA LYS A 220 -0.22 22.99 3.73
C LYS A 220 -0.47 24.17 2.77
N GLN A 221 0.24 24.23 1.64
CA GLN A 221 0.07 25.23 0.58
C GLN A 221 -0.90 24.75 -0.53
N GLY A 222 -1.55 23.60 -0.34
CA GLY A 222 -2.53 23.03 -1.27
C GLY A 222 -1.93 22.13 -2.34
N VAL A 223 -0.70 21.62 -2.14
CA VAL A 223 -0.17 20.56 -3.01
C VAL A 223 -0.99 19.29 -2.86
N ASN A 224 -1.32 18.65 -3.98
CA ASN A 224 -2.04 17.39 -3.98
C ASN A 224 -1.11 16.23 -3.53
N PRO A 225 -1.41 15.55 -2.41
CA PRO A 225 -0.58 14.45 -1.93
C PRO A 225 -0.70 13.19 -2.80
N VAL A 226 -1.83 12.96 -3.46
CA VAL A 226 -2.15 11.70 -4.15
C VAL A 226 -1.10 11.35 -5.21
N LEU A 227 -0.65 12.34 -5.97
CA LEU A 227 0.36 12.15 -7.03
C LEU A 227 1.69 11.65 -6.47
N THR A 228 2.10 12.21 -5.33
CA THR A 228 3.36 11.84 -4.65
C THR A 228 3.22 10.47 -3.99
N ILE A 229 2.07 10.15 -3.40
CA ILE A 229 1.77 8.82 -2.84
C ILE A 229 1.82 7.75 -3.93
N LEU A 230 1.22 8.03 -5.08
CA LEU A 230 1.20 7.11 -6.21
C LEU A 230 2.61 6.91 -6.79
N ALA A 231 3.37 8.00 -6.94
CA ALA A 231 4.77 7.95 -7.38
C ALA A 231 5.61 7.01 -6.49
N GLU A 232 5.50 7.14 -5.16
CA GLU A 232 6.28 6.31 -4.24
C GLU A 232 5.75 4.88 -4.15
N THR A 233 4.46 4.65 -4.38
CA THR A 233 3.91 3.30 -4.54
C THR A 233 4.57 2.59 -5.73
N PHE A 234 4.59 3.22 -6.91
CA PHE A 234 5.12 2.62 -8.14
C PHE A 234 6.64 2.42 -8.06
N ARG A 235 7.38 3.41 -7.57
CA ARG A 235 8.84 3.29 -7.37
C ARG A 235 9.19 2.17 -6.40
N SER A 236 8.40 2.03 -5.34
CA SER A 236 8.57 0.97 -4.36
C SER A 236 8.32 -0.41 -5.00
N LEU A 237 7.26 -0.55 -5.80
CA LEU A 237 6.97 -1.78 -6.55
C LEU A 237 8.07 -2.10 -7.59
N ASN A 238 8.54 -1.11 -8.35
CA ASN A 238 9.66 -1.24 -9.29
C ASN A 238 10.93 -1.74 -8.59
N THR A 239 11.25 -1.15 -7.44
CA THR A 239 12.44 -1.53 -6.66
C THR A 239 12.30 -2.96 -6.14
N CYS A 240 11.15 -3.29 -5.55
CA CYS A 240 10.87 -4.63 -5.03
C CYS A 240 10.98 -5.69 -6.13
N GLN A 241 10.41 -5.42 -7.30
CA GLN A 241 10.39 -6.35 -8.42
C GLN A 241 11.75 -6.50 -9.09
N ARG A 242 12.46 -5.40 -9.38
CA ARG A 242 13.77 -5.46 -10.06
C ARG A 242 14.88 -6.03 -9.18
N VAL A 243 14.85 -5.73 -7.88
CA VAL A 243 15.90 -6.19 -6.96
C VAL A 243 15.60 -7.59 -6.42
N GLY A 244 14.33 -8.02 -6.41
CA GLY A 244 13.91 -9.31 -5.86
C GLY A 244 13.95 -9.41 -4.33
N LYS A 245 14.43 -8.37 -3.67
CA LYS A 245 14.57 -8.26 -2.22
C LYS A 245 14.52 -6.80 -1.81
N GLY A 246 14.18 -6.56 -0.55
CA GLY A 246 14.11 -5.22 0.02
C GLY A 246 12.76 -4.96 0.67
N ARG A 247 12.57 -3.74 1.17
CA ARG A 247 11.36 -3.35 1.87
C ARG A 247 10.49 -2.46 0.99
N PHE A 248 9.19 -2.71 0.98
CA PHE A 248 8.22 -1.80 0.40
C PHE A 248 8.19 -0.49 1.21
N ILE A 249 8.46 0.64 0.55
CA ILE A 249 8.57 1.97 1.17
C ILE A 249 7.42 2.93 0.81
N GLY A 250 6.41 2.45 0.06
CA GLY A 250 5.17 3.18 -0.18
C GLY A 250 4.13 2.98 0.94
N CYS A 251 2.91 3.49 0.73
CA CYS A 251 1.81 3.30 1.67
C CYS A 251 1.17 1.92 1.50
N ALA A 252 1.64 0.95 2.29
CA ALA A 252 1.18 -0.44 2.19
C ALA A 252 -0.30 -0.59 2.59
N GLN A 253 -0.79 0.21 3.54
CA GLN A 253 -2.19 0.25 3.95
C GLN A 253 -3.11 0.61 2.78
N LEU A 254 -2.73 1.66 2.04
CA LEU A 254 -3.53 2.14 0.92
C LEU A 254 -3.51 1.13 -0.24
N LEU A 255 -2.34 0.56 -0.54
CA LEU A 255 -2.22 -0.49 -1.55
C LEU A 255 -3.03 -1.73 -1.16
N ASN A 256 -3.00 -2.15 0.10
CA ASN A 256 -3.78 -3.29 0.61
C ASN A 256 -5.29 -3.09 0.44
N VAL A 257 -5.81 -1.93 0.83
CA VAL A 257 -7.23 -1.60 0.64
C VAL A 257 -7.57 -1.59 -0.84
N TRP A 258 -6.71 -1.00 -1.69
CA TRP A 258 -6.92 -0.99 -3.14
C TRP A 258 -7.00 -2.42 -3.71
N ILE A 259 -6.04 -3.29 -3.37
CA ILE A 259 -6.03 -4.70 -3.81
C ILE A 259 -7.35 -5.37 -3.41
N LEU A 260 -7.69 -5.36 -2.12
CA LEU A 260 -8.90 -6.03 -1.64
C LEU A 260 -10.18 -5.45 -2.26
N SER A 261 -10.19 -4.14 -2.54
CA SER A 261 -11.33 -3.53 -3.21
C SER A 261 -11.55 -4.07 -4.62
N HIS A 262 -10.52 -4.54 -5.34
CA HIS A 262 -10.65 -5.10 -6.68
C HIS A 262 -10.83 -6.63 -6.71
N PHE A 263 -10.36 -7.36 -5.69
CA PHE A 263 -10.43 -8.84 -5.68
C PHE A 263 -11.63 -9.41 -4.89
N TRP A 264 -12.32 -8.60 -4.07
CA TRP A 264 -13.42 -9.11 -3.27
C TRP A 264 -14.68 -9.35 -4.10
N LYS A 265 -15.12 -10.61 -4.17
CA LYS A 265 -16.34 -11.05 -4.85
C LYS A 265 -17.46 -11.19 -3.81
N VAL A 266 -18.37 -10.22 -3.74
CA VAL A 266 -19.68 -10.47 -3.13
C VAL A 266 -20.53 -11.21 -4.17
N GLU A 267 -21.35 -12.17 -3.74
CA GLU A 267 -22.26 -12.91 -4.60
C GLU A 267 -22.94 -11.99 -5.62
N ARG A 268 -22.48 -12.11 -6.88
CA ARG A 268 -23.02 -11.52 -8.13
C ARG A 268 -22.45 -10.20 -8.66
N THR A 269 -21.52 -9.49 -8.01
CA THR A 269 -20.82 -8.38 -8.68
C THR A 269 -19.41 -8.12 -8.14
N PRO A 270 -18.40 -7.91 -9.03
CA PRO A 270 -17.11 -7.39 -8.59
C PRO A 270 -17.29 -6.02 -7.93
N PHE A 271 -16.64 -5.88 -6.79
CA PHE A 271 -16.63 -4.68 -5.98
C PHE A 271 -15.73 -3.64 -6.65
N HIS A 272 -16.23 -2.43 -6.89
CA HIS A 272 -15.42 -1.28 -7.32
C HIS A 272 -16.07 -0.05 -6.69
N MET A 273 -15.70 0.28 -5.46
CA MET A 273 -16.44 1.26 -4.68
C MET A 273 -15.60 2.50 -4.46
N PHE A 274 -15.97 3.60 -5.09
CA PHE A 274 -15.62 4.89 -4.52
C PHE A 274 -16.62 5.98 -4.97
N SER A 275 -17.31 6.57 -3.99
CA SER A 275 -18.27 7.66 -4.17
C SER A 275 -17.88 8.82 -3.25
N LYS A 276 -18.19 10.06 -3.65
CA LYS A 276 -17.95 11.26 -2.82
C LYS A 276 -18.77 11.28 -1.52
N THR A 277 -19.90 10.58 -1.49
CA THR A 277 -20.79 10.49 -0.32
C THR A 277 -20.45 9.33 0.61
N PHE A 278 -19.41 8.56 0.28
CA PHE A 278 -19.03 7.36 0.97
C PHE A 278 -17.61 7.51 1.52
N ALA A 279 -17.34 7.01 2.72
CA ALA A 279 -16.00 6.95 3.32
C ALA A 279 -15.40 5.54 3.10
N PRO A 280 -14.62 5.32 2.02
CA PRO A 280 -14.24 3.97 1.61
C PRO A 280 -13.37 3.25 2.65
N LEU A 281 -12.47 3.99 3.28
CA LEU A 281 -11.61 3.46 4.34
C LEU A 281 -12.40 3.11 5.60
N GLU A 282 -13.39 3.93 5.99
CA GLU A 282 -14.22 3.65 7.15
C GLU A 282 -15.05 2.38 6.95
N ALA A 283 -15.68 2.23 5.77
CA ALA A 283 -16.44 1.03 5.45
C ALA A 283 -15.59 -0.23 5.37
N TYR A 284 -14.37 -0.11 4.81
CA TYR A 284 -13.39 -1.18 4.83
C TYR A 284 -13.12 -1.68 6.26
N LEU A 285 -12.94 -0.75 7.20
CA LEU A 285 -12.64 -1.09 8.59
C LEU A 285 -13.82 -1.74 9.31
N LYS A 286 -15.05 -1.26 9.07
CA LYS A 286 -16.26 -1.84 9.68
C LYS A 286 -16.61 -3.20 9.10
N LYS A 287 -16.08 -3.54 7.92
CA LYS A 287 -16.54 -4.69 7.10
C LYS A 287 -18.04 -4.65 6.82
N GLU A 288 -18.69 -3.52 7.09
CA GLU A 288 -20.11 -3.24 6.82
C GLU A 288 -20.21 -2.72 5.40
N TRP A 289 -20.02 -3.62 4.45
CA TRP A 289 -20.22 -3.31 3.05
C TRP A 289 -21.71 -3.45 2.70
N PRO A 290 -22.27 -2.58 1.85
CA PRO A 290 -23.68 -2.69 1.45
C PRO A 290 -23.97 -4.08 0.88
N LYS A 291 -24.99 -4.75 1.42
CA LYS A 291 -25.41 -6.11 0.97
C LYS A 291 -25.95 -6.11 -0.47
N GLU A 292 -26.38 -4.95 -0.96
CA GLU A 292 -26.83 -4.72 -2.34
C GLU A 292 -26.04 -3.54 -2.93
N VAL A 293 -24.98 -3.84 -3.70
CA VAL A 293 -24.19 -2.81 -4.38
C VAL A 293 -24.81 -2.52 -5.75
N THR A 294 -25.57 -1.44 -5.86
CA THR A 294 -26.09 -0.96 -7.15
C THR A 294 -24.99 -0.32 -8.00
N LYS A 295 -25.19 -0.24 -9.33
CA LYS A 295 -24.26 0.40 -10.30
C LYS A 295 -23.84 1.85 -9.91
N GLN A 296 -24.58 2.52 -9.03
CA GLN A 296 -24.33 3.89 -8.57
C GLN A 296 -23.10 4.06 -7.66
N HIS A 297 -22.53 2.98 -7.11
CA HIS A 297 -21.42 3.08 -6.13
C HIS A 297 -20.01 3.04 -6.74
N ARG A 298 -19.90 2.97 -8.08
CA ARG A 298 -18.62 2.89 -8.80
C ARG A 298 -18.02 4.29 -9.00
N ILE A 299 -16.70 4.45 -8.84
CA ILE A 299 -16.04 5.61 -9.47
C ILE A 299 -16.16 5.40 -10.96
N HIS A 300 -16.96 6.23 -11.58
CA HIS A 300 -16.81 6.54 -12.98
C HIS A 300 -16.28 7.97 -13.04
N PRO A 301 -14.96 8.17 -13.17
CA PRO A 301 -14.45 9.49 -13.39
C PRO A 301 -15.11 10.00 -14.67
N SER A 302 -15.66 11.21 -14.68
CA SER A 302 -16.17 11.80 -15.93
C SER A 302 -15.01 12.02 -16.92
N VAL A 303 -13.81 12.22 -16.40
CA VAL A 303 -12.58 12.47 -17.15
C VAL A 303 -11.40 11.73 -16.53
N LEU A 304 -10.50 11.26 -17.38
CA LEU A 304 -9.25 10.59 -17.00
C LEU A 304 -8.06 11.47 -17.40
N LEU A 305 -7.21 11.82 -16.44
CA LEU A 305 -5.90 12.41 -16.76
C LEU A 305 -5.09 11.34 -17.51
N TYR A 306 -4.60 11.64 -18.70
CA TYR A 306 -3.85 10.65 -19.48
C TYR A 306 -2.48 11.12 -19.94
N LYS A 307 -2.23 12.44 -19.95
CA LYS A 307 -1.03 13.03 -20.54
C LYS A 307 -0.71 14.41 -19.95
N CYS A 308 0.58 14.74 -19.81
CA CYS A 308 1.05 16.08 -19.42
C CYS A 308 2.13 16.60 -20.39
N GLY A 309 1.97 17.83 -20.86
CA GLY A 309 2.92 18.50 -21.74
C GLY A 309 3.29 17.67 -22.99
N SER A 310 4.60 17.48 -23.20
CA SER A 310 5.12 16.76 -24.38
C SER A 310 5.28 15.25 -24.18
N GLN A 311 5.04 14.74 -22.96
CA GLN A 311 5.07 13.31 -22.66
C GLN A 311 3.76 12.68 -23.10
N ASP A 312 3.77 11.43 -23.59
CA ASP A 312 2.55 10.71 -24.03
C ASP A 312 1.83 9.97 -22.90
N TRP A 313 2.31 10.17 -21.67
CA TRP A 313 1.81 9.60 -20.43
C TRP A 313 2.12 10.61 -19.30
N VAL A 314 1.76 10.30 -18.05
CA VAL A 314 1.83 11.22 -16.92
C VAL A 314 3.13 11.03 -16.11
N PRO A 315 4.04 12.02 -16.05
CA PRO A 315 5.23 11.93 -15.20
C PRO A 315 4.90 12.26 -13.74
N LEU A 316 5.05 11.32 -12.81
CA LEU A 316 4.81 11.55 -11.38
C LEU A 316 6.10 11.93 -10.64
N LEU A 317 6.00 12.87 -9.68
CA LEU A 317 7.08 13.24 -8.75
C LEU A 317 6.76 12.77 -7.33
N GLY A 318 7.64 11.91 -6.82
CA GLY A 318 7.68 11.44 -5.43
C GLY A 318 8.56 12.31 -4.53
N LEU A 319 8.84 11.83 -3.32
CA LEU A 319 9.78 12.41 -2.37
C LEU A 319 11.24 12.10 -2.72
N TRP A 320 11.48 10.93 -3.32
CA TRP A 320 12.82 10.40 -3.57
C TRP A 320 13.15 10.20 -5.06
N GLY A 321 12.23 10.54 -5.95
CA GLY A 321 12.47 10.55 -7.39
C GLY A 321 11.19 10.72 -8.22
N GLY A 322 11.28 10.44 -9.52
CA GLY A 322 10.13 10.43 -10.42
C GLY A 322 9.93 9.07 -11.11
N VAL A 323 8.71 8.84 -11.60
CA VAL A 323 8.28 7.62 -12.29
C VAL A 323 7.18 7.93 -13.31
N GLY A 324 7.07 7.14 -14.37
CA GLY A 324 6.01 7.27 -15.37
C GLY A 324 4.72 6.60 -14.91
N TYR A 325 3.59 7.12 -15.38
CA TYR A 325 2.26 6.56 -15.15
C TYR A 325 1.47 6.66 -16.45
N ALA A 326 1.01 5.53 -16.99
CA ALA A 326 0.23 5.46 -18.23
C ALA A 326 -1.21 5.03 -17.93
N PRO A 327 -2.14 5.98 -17.73
CA PRO A 327 -3.50 5.70 -17.24
C PRO A 327 -4.34 5.00 -18.30
N LEU A 328 -4.00 5.21 -19.58
CA LEU A 328 -4.67 4.57 -20.70
C LEU A 328 -4.50 3.06 -20.73
N LEU A 329 -3.55 2.47 -19.98
CA LEU A 329 -3.39 1.01 -19.87
C LEU A 329 -4.55 0.31 -19.15
N VAL A 330 -5.24 1.03 -18.26
CA VAL A 330 -6.12 0.40 -17.26
C VAL A 330 -7.56 0.93 -17.28
N GLN A 331 -8.02 1.38 -18.45
CA GLN A 331 -9.36 1.97 -18.61
C GLN A 331 -10.49 0.98 -18.24
N ARG A 332 -10.20 -0.32 -18.33
CA ARG A 332 -11.12 -1.41 -17.95
C ARG A 332 -11.49 -1.40 -16.47
N GLN A 333 -10.62 -0.89 -15.60
CA GLN A 333 -10.93 -0.69 -14.16
C GLN A 333 -12.18 0.18 -13.97
N PHE A 334 -12.46 1.09 -14.92
CA PHE A 334 -13.62 1.99 -14.89
C PHE A 334 -14.79 1.51 -15.75
N SER A 335 -14.76 0.25 -16.23
CA SER A 335 -15.71 -0.27 -17.23
C SER A 335 -15.73 0.55 -18.54
N SER A 336 -14.63 1.25 -18.87
CA SER A 336 -14.46 1.94 -20.14
C SER A 336 -13.84 1.01 -21.17
N ARG A 337 -14.11 1.28 -22.46
CA ARG A 337 -13.51 0.53 -23.57
C ARG A 337 -12.00 0.71 -23.59
N GLN A 338 -11.28 -0.40 -23.55
CA GLN A 338 -9.83 -0.43 -23.67
C GLN A 338 -9.42 -0.34 -25.13
N PHE A 339 -8.54 0.61 -25.41
CA PHE A 339 -7.87 0.75 -26.69
C PHE A 339 -6.35 0.75 -26.51
N LEU A 340 -5.62 0.73 -27.64
CA LEU A 340 -4.17 0.67 -27.67
C LEU A 340 -3.54 1.90 -26.96
N PRO A 341 -2.85 1.74 -25.82
CA PRO A 341 -2.27 2.85 -25.08
C PRO A 341 -0.91 3.26 -25.64
N ALA A 342 -0.59 4.55 -25.59
CA ALA A 342 0.75 5.08 -25.86
C ALA A 342 1.69 4.76 -24.68
N THR A 343 2.70 3.93 -24.92
CA THR A 343 3.60 3.38 -23.87
C THR A 343 5.09 3.54 -24.20
N GLY A 344 5.42 4.01 -25.41
CA GLY A 344 6.79 4.31 -25.82
C GLY A 344 7.50 5.22 -24.82
N GLY A 345 8.71 4.82 -24.40
CA GLY A 345 9.52 5.58 -23.45
C GLY A 345 9.16 5.41 -21.97
N LEU A 346 8.07 4.69 -21.63
CA LEU A 346 7.60 4.57 -20.25
C LEU A 346 8.55 3.75 -19.36
N ALA A 347 9.05 2.61 -19.84
CA ALA A 347 9.97 1.73 -19.11
C ALA A 347 11.28 2.43 -18.72
N GLN A 348 11.72 3.42 -19.51
CA GLN A 348 12.94 4.20 -19.27
C GLN A 348 12.70 5.43 -18.37
N PHE A 349 11.45 5.71 -18.00
CA PHE A 349 11.08 6.89 -17.24
C PHE A 349 10.99 6.62 -15.73
N GLU A 350 12.14 6.34 -15.12
CA GLU A 350 12.31 6.33 -13.68
C GLU A 350 13.67 6.92 -13.30
N PHE A 351 13.71 7.76 -12.27
CA PHE A 351 14.98 8.35 -11.80
C PHE A 351 14.91 8.70 -10.33
N ALA A 352 16.01 8.56 -9.59
CA ALA A 352 16.11 9.02 -8.21
C ALA A 352 16.47 10.52 -8.14
N PHE A 353 16.15 11.18 -7.02
CA PHE A 353 16.68 12.51 -6.68
C PHE A 353 18.12 12.42 -6.17
N ALA A 354 18.95 11.70 -6.93
CA ALA A 354 20.37 11.49 -6.72
C ALA A 354 21.05 11.41 -8.09
N GLY A 355 22.33 11.77 -8.16
CA GLY A 355 23.09 11.78 -9.42
C GLY A 355 23.02 13.10 -10.17
N GLU A 356 23.63 13.15 -11.36
CA GLU A 356 23.72 14.37 -12.15
C GLU A 356 22.44 14.59 -12.99
N GLY A 357 22.02 15.85 -13.16
CA GLY A 357 20.91 16.21 -14.06
C GLY A 357 19.49 15.95 -13.53
N TYR A 358 19.28 15.32 -12.37
CA TYR A 358 17.91 15.07 -11.85
C TYR A 358 17.11 16.36 -11.65
N MET A 359 17.75 17.45 -11.21
CA MET A 359 17.08 18.75 -11.02
C MET A 359 16.57 19.34 -12.34
N LYS A 360 17.24 19.04 -13.47
CA LYS A 360 16.73 19.40 -14.79
C LYS A 360 15.47 18.61 -15.09
N ARG A 361 15.48 17.29 -14.89
CA ARG A 361 14.29 16.43 -15.06
C ARG A 361 13.12 16.88 -14.19
N VAL A 362 13.36 17.23 -12.92
CA VAL A 362 12.33 17.77 -12.01
C VAL A 362 11.71 19.05 -12.56
N ARG A 363 12.53 19.99 -13.07
CA ARG A 363 12.03 21.23 -13.69
C ARG A 363 11.26 20.97 -14.98
N ASP A 364 11.75 20.06 -15.81
CA ASP A 364 11.10 19.71 -17.08
C ASP A 364 9.72 19.08 -16.80
N ILE A 365 9.63 18.18 -15.81
CA ILE A 365 8.36 17.60 -15.37
C ILE A 365 7.44 18.68 -14.81
N ALA A 366 7.93 19.54 -13.90
CA ALA A 366 7.14 20.65 -13.37
C ALA A 366 6.60 21.58 -14.47
N LYS A 367 7.37 21.77 -15.56
CA LYS A 367 6.92 22.51 -16.74
C LYS A 367 5.84 21.74 -17.51
N SER A 368 5.98 20.43 -17.70
CA SER A 368 4.96 19.61 -18.37
C SER A 368 3.62 19.62 -17.64
N TRP A 369 3.62 19.68 -16.31
CA TRP A 369 2.40 19.78 -15.50
C TRP A 369 1.67 21.13 -15.62
N LYS A 370 2.22 22.11 -16.34
CA LYS A 370 1.48 23.34 -16.69
C LYS A 370 0.46 23.11 -17.82
N GLU A 371 0.56 22.00 -18.54
CA GLU A 371 -0.35 21.63 -19.62
C GLU A 371 -0.84 20.20 -19.40
N ILE A 372 -2.11 20.06 -19.03
CA ILE A 372 -2.69 18.81 -18.54
C ILE A 372 -3.82 18.40 -19.48
N HIS A 373 -3.78 17.14 -19.93
CA HIS A 373 -4.74 16.60 -20.91
C HIS A 373 -5.59 15.50 -20.27
N PHE A 374 -6.90 15.69 -20.39
CA PHE A 374 -7.93 14.80 -19.91
C PHE A 374 -8.68 14.16 -21.08
N MET A 375 -9.13 12.93 -20.87
CA MET A 375 -10.00 12.22 -21.80
C MET A 375 -11.36 12.01 -21.15
N GLU A 376 -12.44 12.33 -21.85
CA GLU A 376 -13.80 11.94 -21.46
C GLU A 376 -13.90 10.40 -21.43
N LEU A 377 -14.34 9.84 -20.31
CA LEU A 377 -14.59 8.40 -20.18
C LEU A 377 -15.98 8.08 -20.73
N ALA A 378 -16.07 7.06 -21.57
CA ALA A 378 -17.32 6.60 -22.15
C ALA A 378 -17.56 5.13 -21.83
N LEU A 379 -18.79 4.81 -21.41
CA LEU A 379 -19.24 3.44 -21.16
C LEU A 379 -19.62 2.80 -22.49
N TYR A 380 -19.07 1.62 -22.78
CA TYR A 380 -19.37 0.86 -23.99
C TYR A 380 -19.84 -0.56 -23.65
N ALA A 381 -20.67 -1.14 -24.51
CA ALA A 381 -21.05 -2.55 -24.40
C ALA A 381 -19.88 -3.49 -24.78
N ASP A 382 -19.04 -3.06 -25.73
CA ASP A 382 -17.80 -3.75 -26.11
C ASP A 382 -16.61 -3.14 -25.37
N ASN A 383 -15.97 -3.95 -24.52
CA ASN A 383 -14.92 -3.49 -23.61
C ASN A 383 -13.52 -3.39 -24.24
N LEU A 384 -13.31 -3.87 -25.47
CA LEU A 384 -11.99 -3.97 -26.11
C LEU A 384 -12.00 -3.47 -27.57
N THR A 385 -10.86 -2.96 -28.05
CA THR A 385 -10.60 -2.80 -29.49
C THR A 385 -9.76 -3.96 -30.03
N GLN A 386 -9.90 -4.24 -31.33
CA GLN A 386 -9.13 -5.30 -31.99
C GLN A 386 -7.62 -5.01 -31.96
N ASP A 387 -7.20 -3.75 -32.20
CA ASP A 387 -5.79 -3.36 -32.12
C ASP A 387 -5.19 -3.61 -30.74
N TYR A 388 -5.96 -3.38 -29.66
CA TYR A 388 -5.49 -3.65 -28.30
C TYR A 388 -5.31 -5.15 -28.07
N ASP A 389 -6.26 -5.99 -28.49
CA ASP A 389 -6.15 -7.45 -28.33
C ASP A 389 -4.95 -8.03 -29.09
N ILE A 390 -4.69 -7.55 -30.31
CA ILE A 390 -3.51 -7.94 -31.10
C ILE A 390 -2.23 -7.51 -30.39
N TRP A 391 -2.13 -6.23 -30.01
CA TRP A 391 -0.95 -5.71 -29.31
C TRP A 391 -0.71 -6.47 -28.01
N ARG A 392 -1.76 -6.75 -27.24
CA ARG A 392 -1.67 -7.43 -25.94
C ARG A 392 -1.11 -8.84 -26.05
N LYS A 393 -1.48 -9.58 -27.11
CA LYS A 393 -0.95 -10.92 -27.41
C LYS A 393 0.51 -10.90 -27.87
N GLN A 394 0.94 -9.80 -28.47
CA GLN A 394 2.28 -9.64 -29.02
C GLN A 394 3.26 -8.95 -28.06
N ARG A 395 2.76 -8.18 -27.08
CA ARG A 395 3.61 -7.36 -26.21
C ARG A 395 4.55 -8.22 -25.37
N VAL A 396 5.78 -7.75 -25.23
CA VAL A 396 6.76 -8.36 -24.33
C VAL A 396 6.44 -7.90 -22.91
N ASN A 397 6.03 -8.81 -22.03
CA ASN A 397 5.94 -8.50 -20.60
C ASN A 397 7.32 -8.69 -19.97
N SER A 398 7.66 -7.86 -18.98
CA SER A 398 8.90 -8.08 -18.23
C SER A 398 8.81 -9.27 -17.27
N GLN A 399 7.61 -9.76 -17.00
CA GLN A 399 7.37 -10.91 -16.12
C GLN A 399 7.57 -12.25 -16.83
N GLN A 400 8.37 -13.12 -16.23
CA GLN A 400 8.38 -14.55 -16.55
C GLN A 400 7.36 -15.26 -15.65
N ILE A 401 6.11 -15.34 -16.10
CA ILE A 401 5.17 -16.32 -15.52
C ILE A 401 5.32 -17.56 -16.39
N SER A 402 6.02 -18.58 -15.90
CA SER A 402 6.10 -19.88 -16.53
C SER A 402 4.68 -20.32 -16.88
N SER A 403 4.40 -20.54 -18.17
CA SER A 403 3.17 -21.17 -18.66
C SER A 403 3.11 -22.59 -18.07
N THR A 404 2.64 -22.70 -16.84
CA THR A 404 2.50 -23.97 -16.15
C THR A 404 1.07 -24.41 -16.40
N SER A 405 0.91 -25.44 -17.24
CA SER A 405 -0.31 -26.21 -17.34
C SER A 405 -0.80 -26.53 -15.93
N TYR A 406 -2.10 -26.35 -15.68
CA TYR A 406 -2.79 -26.62 -14.43
C TYR A 406 -2.52 -28.06 -13.91
N THR A 407 -1.43 -28.23 -13.17
CA THR A 407 -1.28 -29.26 -12.16
C THR A 407 -0.83 -28.52 -10.92
N ALA A 408 -1.74 -28.43 -9.94
CA ALA A 408 -1.51 -27.79 -8.66
C ALA A 408 -0.36 -28.47 -7.91
N GLN A 409 0.87 -28.04 -8.17
CA GLN A 409 1.96 -28.17 -7.21
C GLN A 409 1.93 -26.90 -6.37
N ASN A 410 1.54 -27.09 -5.12
CA ASN A 410 1.43 -26.06 -4.11
C ASN A 410 2.79 -25.35 -3.94
N PRO A 411 2.96 -24.06 -4.31
CA PRO A 411 4.25 -23.36 -4.22
C PRO A 411 4.70 -23.09 -2.78
N PHE A 412 3.87 -23.46 -1.79
CA PHE A 412 4.11 -23.24 -0.36
C PHE A 412 4.97 -24.33 0.31
N LEU A 413 5.58 -25.25 -0.45
CA LEU A 413 6.41 -26.33 0.09
C LEU A 413 7.93 -26.07 0.09
N GLU A 414 8.41 -24.96 -0.47
CA GLU A 414 9.78 -24.51 -0.22
C GLU A 414 9.79 -23.65 1.04
N GLU A 415 10.42 -24.17 2.10
CA GLU A 415 10.58 -23.49 3.38
C GLU A 415 11.15 -22.08 3.18
N MET A 416 10.31 -21.07 3.42
CA MET A 416 10.75 -19.69 3.59
C MET A 416 11.84 -19.64 4.67
N PRO A 417 13.02 -19.05 4.40
CA PRO A 417 14.05 -18.91 5.41
C PRO A 417 13.50 -18.15 6.62
N SER A 418 13.59 -18.76 7.81
CA SER A 418 13.02 -18.17 9.03
C SER A 418 13.57 -16.76 9.27
N GLU A 419 12.80 -15.89 9.93
CA GLU A 419 13.26 -14.56 10.34
C GLU A 419 14.59 -14.61 11.11
N LEU A 420 14.84 -15.72 11.81
CA LEU A 420 16.06 -15.98 12.56
C LEU A 420 17.27 -16.20 11.65
N GLU A 421 17.07 -16.81 10.48
CA GLU A 421 18.11 -17.07 9.49
C GLU A 421 18.46 -15.82 8.70
N MET A 422 17.45 -15.00 8.36
CA MET A 422 17.66 -13.66 7.80
C MET A 422 18.45 -12.75 8.76
N ALA A 423 18.07 -12.73 10.04
CA ALA A 423 18.78 -11.97 11.07
C ALA A 423 20.22 -12.47 11.28
N ARG A 424 20.45 -13.79 11.22
CA ARG A 424 21.78 -14.39 11.31
C ARG A 424 22.68 -13.98 10.14
N GLN A 425 22.15 -13.96 8.92
CA GLN A 425 22.90 -13.52 7.75
C GLN A 425 23.20 -12.02 7.78
N GLU A 426 22.30 -11.19 8.30
CA GLU A 426 22.53 -9.76 8.50
C GLU A 426 23.63 -9.50 9.53
N PHE A 427 23.59 -10.22 10.66
CA PHE A 427 24.63 -10.16 11.69
C PHE A 427 26.02 -10.58 11.16
N GLU A 428 26.12 -11.68 10.40
CA GLU A 428 27.40 -12.11 9.82
C GLU A 428 27.93 -11.12 8.77
N ARG A 429 27.05 -10.47 7.98
CA ARG A 429 27.46 -9.39 7.06
C ARG A 429 28.03 -8.19 7.82
N GLU A 430 27.38 -7.79 8.91
CA GLU A 430 27.81 -6.66 9.72
C GLU A 430 29.12 -6.93 10.47
N LYS A 431 29.32 -8.17 10.93
CA LYS A 431 30.58 -8.65 11.50
C LYS A 431 31.73 -8.59 10.50
N VAL A 432 31.52 -9.07 9.26
CA VAL A 432 32.54 -9.01 8.20
C VAL A 432 32.88 -7.56 7.85
N LYS A 433 31.89 -6.66 7.85
CA LYS A 433 32.12 -5.22 7.67
C LYS A 433 32.98 -4.63 8.79
N MET A 434 32.63 -4.88 10.05
CA MET A 434 33.41 -4.41 11.21
C MET A 434 34.85 -4.94 11.20
N SER A 435 35.08 -6.20 10.78
CA SER A 435 36.44 -6.73 10.64
C SER A 435 37.26 -6.00 9.58
N ARG A 436 36.64 -5.57 8.47
CA ARG A 436 37.34 -4.74 7.46
C ARG A 436 37.68 -3.36 8.01
N ASP A 437 36.71 -2.71 8.67
CA ASP A 437 36.88 -1.38 9.24
C ASP A 437 38.02 -1.36 10.30
N LEU A 438 38.10 -2.43 11.11
CA LEU A 438 39.14 -2.61 12.12
C LEU A 438 40.53 -2.80 11.48
N SER A 439 40.61 -3.53 10.36
CA SER A 439 41.86 -3.67 9.60
C SER A 439 42.31 -2.35 8.97
N THR A 440 41.39 -1.53 8.44
CA THR A 440 41.74 -0.19 7.92
C THR A 440 42.22 0.74 9.02
N LEU A 441 41.57 0.72 10.20
CA LEU A 441 42.01 1.54 11.33
C LEU A 441 43.38 1.12 11.86
N GLN A 442 43.71 -0.19 11.81
CA GLN A 442 45.05 -0.67 12.15
C GLN A 442 46.12 -0.18 11.17
N GLU A 443 45.82 -0.16 9.87
CA GLU A 443 46.71 0.38 8.84
C GLU A 443 46.92 1.89 9.01
N GLU A 444 45.84 2.65 9.23
CA GLU A 444 45.93 4.10 9.50
C GLU A 444 46.78 4.39 10.75
N ASN A 445 46.64 3.57 11.80
CA ASN A 445 47.44 3.72 13.01
C ASN A 445 48.93 3.43 12.75
N TYR A 446 49.24 2.44 11.90
CA TYR A 446 50.60 2.13 11.50
C TYR A 446 51.22 3.27 10.68
N GLN A 447 50.47 3.86 9.75
CA GLN A 447 50.91 5.02 8.96
C GLN A 447 51.18 6.25 9.84
N LEU A 448 50.27 6.55 10.77
CA LEU A 448 50.45 7.65 11.73
C LEU A 448 51.68 7.42 12.61
N LYS A 449 52.00 6.17 12.96
CA LYS A 449 53.19 5.82 13.75
C LYS A 449 54.49 6.10 12.97
N ILE A 450 54.48 5.84 11.65
CA ILE A 450 55.59 6.19 10.76
C ILE A 450 55.72 7.71 10.61
N GLU A 451 54.63 8.44 10.39
CA GLU A 451 54.64 9.90 10.30
C GLU A 451 55.19 10.54 11.58
N VAL A 452 54.75 10.06 12.74
CA VAL A 452 55.29 10.52 14.04
C VAL A 452 56.79 10.23 14.16
N GLN A 453 57.29 9.12 13.62
CA GLN A 453 58.71 8.78 13.65
C GLN A 453 59.54 9.64 12.68
N VAL A 454 59.01 9.97 11.51
CA VAL A 454 59.60 10.91 10.56
C VAL A 454 59.67 12.32 11.16
N GLU A 455 58.58 12.76 11.80
CA GLU A 455 58.52 14.08 12.41
C GLU A 455 59.40 14.20 13.66
N ARG A 456 59.56 13.10 14.42
CA ARG A 456 60.57 12.96 15.49
C ARG A 456 62.00 13.06 14.96
N SER A 457 62.25 12.56 13.75
CA SER A 457 63.57 12.63 13.12
C SER A 457 63.87 14.04 12.60
N ARG A 458 62.86 14.75 12.09
CA ARG A 458 62.92 16.16 11.69
C ARG A 458 63.15 17.08 12.90
N THR A 459 62.44 16.85 14.00
CA THR A 459 62.66 17.61 15.26
C THR A 459 64.05 17.37 15.85
N LYS A 460 64.60 16.15 15.81
CA LYS A 460 66.01 15.89 16.20
C LYS A 460 67.04 16.60 15.32
N LYS A 461 66.72 16.83 14.03
CA LYS A 461 67.57 17.58 13.09
C LYS A 461 67.52 19.08 13.39
N VAL A 462 66.33 19.62 13.69
CA VAL A 462 66.12 20.99 14.18
C VAL A 462 66.78 21.21 15.56
N GLN A 463 66.87 20.17 16.39
CA GLN A 463 67.50 20.21 17.71
C GLN A 463 69.04 20.24 17.67
N ARG A 464 69.66 19.81 16.55
CA ARG A 464 71.12 19.97 16.31
C ARG A 464 71.48 21.31 15.67
N GLU A 465 70.52 22.00 15.04
CA GLU A 465 70.71 23.32 14.43
C GLU A 465 70.36 24.48 15.40
N ALA A 466 69.79 24.17 16.58
CA ALA A 466 69.36 25.15 17.57
C ALA A 466 70.29 25.29 18.81
N GLU A 467 71.51 24.73 18.77
CA GLU A 467 72.60 25.18 19.64
C GLU A 467 73.30 26.39 19.00
N ILE A 468 72.62 27.54 18.97
CA ILE A 468 73.20 28.88 19.15
C ILE A 468 72.04 29.89 19.26
N LYS A 469 72.01 30.55 20.42
CA LYS A 469 71.26 31.78 20.76
C LYS A 469 69.73 31.70 20.84
N GLY A 470 69.28 31.28 22.03
CA GLY A 470 68.62 32.20 22.97
C GLY A 470 67.15 32.55 22.75
N LYS A 471 66.27 31.89 23.50
CA LYS A 471 65.33 32.48 24.49
C LYS A 471 64.35 31.41 25.01
N ALA A 472 64.60 30.97 26.24
CA ALA A 472 63.70 30.16 27.03
C ALA A 472 62.51 31.02 27.52
N LYS A 473 61.29 30.77 27.00
CA LYS A 473 59.99 30.87 27.71
C LYS A 473 58.77 30.43 26.86
N LYS A 474 58.88 29.40 26.01
CA LYS A 474 57.74 28.87 25.21
C LYS A 474 57.64 27.34 25.10
N GLU A 475 58.60 26.58 25.64
CA GLU A 475 58.57 25.11 25.56
C GLU A 475 57.92 24.42 26.78
N GLU A 476 58.01 25.01 27.96
CA GLU A 476 57.42 24.45 29.19
C GLU A 476 55.88 24.43 29.12
N GLU A 477 55.28 25.41 28.45
CA GLU A 477 53.82 25.52 28.29
C GLU A 477 53.24 24.52 27.27
N LYS A 478 54.03 24.08 26.28
CA LYS A 478 53.63 23.05 25.31
C LYS A 478 53.74 21.64 25.90
N ALA A 479 54.77 21.38 26.71
CA ALA A 479 54.94 20.12 27.42
C ALA A 479 53.83 19.88 28.45
N ALA A 480 53.42 20.93 29.18
CA ALA A 480 52.30 20.87 30.12
C ALA A 480 50.96 20.57 29.42
N ARG A 481 50.69 21.17 28.25
CA ARG A 481 49.46 20.92 27.47
C ARG A 481 49.37 19.49 26.95
N ALA A 482 50.48 18.92 26.47
CA ALA A 482 50.52 17.53 26.00
C ALA A 482 50.30 16.51 27.13
N ALA A 483 50.83 16.78 28.33
CA ALA A 483 50.65 15.92 29.50
C ALA A 483 49.19 15.91 30.03
N ILE A 484 48.52 17.07 29.99
CA ILE A 484 47.09 17.19 30.34
C ILE A 484 46.23 16.42 29.34
N GLU A 485 46.54 16.52 28.04
CA GLU A 485 45.77 15.83 27.00
C GLU A 485 45.92 14.31 27.05
N LEU A 486 47.11 13.80 27.41
CA LEU A 486 47.33 12.37 27.61
C LEU A 486 46.52 11.83 28.80
N ARG A 487 46.48 12.57 29.92
CA ARG A 487 45.64 12.21 31.08
C ARG A 487 44.15 12.22 30.74
N ARG A 488 43.70 13.19 29.93
CA ARG A 488 42.31 13.25 29.44
C ARG A 488 41.93 12.01 28.63
N LYS A 489 42.80 11.59 27.69
CA LYS A 489 42.56 10.41 26.86
C LYS A 489 42.57 9.10 27.65
N ASN A 490 43.42 8.98 28.68
CA ASN A 490 43.41 7.81 29.56
C ASN A 490 42.15 7.74 30.42
N ALA A 491 41.66 8.88 30.94
CA ALA A 491 40.40 8.93 31.68
C ALA A 491 39.20 8.57 30.78
N GLU A 492 39.21 9.00 29.51
CA GLU A 492 38.20 8.58 28.52
C GLU A 492 38.24 7.07 28.27
N TYR A 493 39.42 6.46 28.19
CA TYR A 493 39.58 5.02 28.01
C TYR A 493 39.07 4.20 29.21
N GLU A 494 39.34 4.67 30.44
CA GLU A 494 38.82 4.06 31.67
C GLU A 494 37.29 4.17 31.78
N MET A 495 36.71 5.28 31.34
CA MET A 495 35.26 5.46 31.30
C MET A 495 34.59 4.51 30.30
N VAL A 496 35.15 4.39 29.08
CA VAL A 496 34.61 3.48 28.04
C VAL A 496 34.71 2.01 28.46
N THR A 497 35.77 1.63 29.16
CA THR A 497 35.91 0.25 29.68
C THR A 497 34.92 -0.05 30.81
N ALA A 498 34.62 0.93 31.67
CA ALA A 498 33.56 0.81 32.68
C ALA A 498 32.15 0.72 32.06
N GLU A 499 31.86 1.53 31.04
CA GLU A 499 30.60 1.47 30.29
C GLU A 499 30.41 0.13 29.56
N PHE A 500 31.48 -0.44 29.02
CA PHE A 500 31.47 -1.76 28.40
C PHE A 500 31.15 -2.87 29.40
N ALA A 501 31.76 -2.82 30.60
CA ALA A 501 31.47 -3.78 31.67
C ALA A 501 30.00 -3.68 32.14
N ASN A 502 29.45 -2.47 32.23
CA ASN A 502 28.05 -2.27 32.62
C ASN A 502 27.08 -2.80 31.53
N SER A 503 27.37 -2.50 30.25
CA SER A 503 26.59 -3.03 29.12
C SER A 503 26.62 -4.57 29.05
N GLN A 504 27.74 -5.19 29.42
CA GLN A 504 27.87 -6.64 29.47
C GLN A 504 26.99 -7.25 30.58
N SER A 505 26.89 -6.58 31.73
CA SER A 505 26.00 -6.97 32.83
C SER A 505 24.52 -6.88 32.41
N GLU A 506 24.11 -5.77 31.80
CA GLU A 506 22.75 -5.57 31.28
C GLU A 506 22.38 -6.62 30.22
N HIS A 507 23.32 -6.98 29.34
CA HIS A 507 23.11 -8.02 28.35
C HIS A 507 22.86 -9.40 28.99
N GLN A 508 23.58 -9.73 30.06
CA GLN A 508 23.35 -10.98 30.80
C GLN A 508 22.01 -11.00 31.52
N GLU A 509 21.53 -9.86 32.01
CA GLU A 509 20.20 -9.73 32.61
C GLU A 509 19.09 -9.86 31.56
N LEU A 510 19.23 -9.20 30.40
CA LEU A 510 18.29 -9.39 29.29
C LEU A 510 18.22 -10.86 28.85
N LYS A 511 19.36 -11.54 28.77
CA LYS A 511 19.44 -12.96 28.42
C LYS A 511 18.73 -13.87 29.45
N ARG A 512 18.70 -13.47 30.72
CA ARG A 512 17.89 -14.15 31.75
C ARG A 512 16.40 -13.89 31.53
N ARG A 513 15.98 -12.63 31.36
CA ARG A 513 14.57 -12.28 31.10
C ARG A 513 14.00 -12.94 29.84
N VAL A 514 14.79 -13.05 28.78
CA VAL A 514 14.37 -13.76 27.55
C VAL A 514 14.12 -15.24 27.82
N ARG A 515 14.94 -15.91 28.65
CA ARG A 515 14.70 -17.30 29.06
C ARG A 515 13.43 -17.43 29.90
N ASP A 516 13.22 -16.53 30.84
CA ASP A 516 12.03 -16.55 31.70
C ASP A 516 10.75 -16.33 30.88
N LEU A 517 10.77 -15.37 29.95
CA LEU A 517 9.67 -15.14 29.01
C LEU A 517 9.40 -16.36 28.13
N LYS A 518 10.45 -17.03 27.64
CA LYS A 518 10.31 -18.26 26.85
C LYS A 518 9.63 -19.37 27.67
N ASN A 519 10.03 -19.53 28.93
CA ASN A 519 9.44 -20.52 29.83
C ASN A 519 7.98 -20.20 30.17
N MET A 520 7.59 -18.91 30.23
CA MET A 520 6.19 -18.51 30.42
C MET A 520 5.31 -18.64 29.17
N LEU A 521 5.89 -18.48 27.97
CA LEU A 521 5.19 -18.60 26.69
C LEU A 521 4.84 -20.05 26.34
N GLN A 522 5.72 -20.99 26.66
CA GLN A 522 5.55 -22.42 26.35
C GLN A 522 4.23 -23.03 26.88
N PRO A 523 3.82 -22.85 28.16
CA PRO A 523 2.54 -23.37 28.64
C PRO A 523 1.33 -22.63 28.03
N ARG A 524 1.45 -21.35 27.67
CA ARG A 524 0.37 -20.61 26.98
C ARG A 524 0.16 -21.14 25.57
N GLN A 525 1.24 -21.49 24.86
CA GLN A 525 1.15 -22.14 23.55
C GLN A 525 0.40 -23.48 23.67
N GLN A 526 0.77 -24.31 24.65
CA GLN A 526 0.07 -25.57 24.90
C GLN A 526 -1.42 -25.37 25.22
N GLN A 527 -1.78 -24.32 25.96
CA GLN A 527 -3.18 -23.98 26.21
C GLN A 527 -3.92 -23.58 24.93
N LEU A 528 -3.26 -22.83 24.04
CA LEU A 528 -3.84 -22.44 22.75
C LEU A 528 -4.09 -23.68 21.87
N ASP A 529 -3.13 -24.59 21.81
CA ASP A 529 -3.23 -25.82 21.02
C ASP A 529 -4.37 -26.73 21.54
N ASN A 530 -4.53 -26.82 22.87
CA ASN A 530 -5.64 -27.56 23.48
C ASN A 530 -7.01 -26.91 23.16
N LEU A 531 -7.09 -25.58 23.16
CA LEU A 531 -8.32 -24.87 22.79
C LEU A 531 -8.65 -25.02 21.31
N LEU A 532 -7.64 -25.00 20.43
CA LEU A 532 -7.80 -25.23 19.00
C LEU A 532 -8.41 -26.61 18.75
N LYS A 533 -7.85 -27.64 19.38
CA LYS A 533 -8.35 -29.01 19.28
C LYS A 533 -9.80 -29.15 19.77
N ALA A 534 -10.15 -28.50 20.88
CA ALA A 534 -11.52 -28.50 21.39
C ALA A 534 -12.50 -27.78 20.45
N LEU A 535 -12.05 -26.73 19.75
CA LEU A 535 -12.86 -26.05 18.74
C LEU A 535 -13.06 -26.91 17.49
N GLU A 536 -12.03 -27.61 17.03
CA GLU A 536 -12.10 -28.56 15.91
C GLU A 536 -13.12 -29.67 16.21
N GLU A 537 -13.02 -30.30 17.39
CA GLU A 537 -13.97 -31.35 17.83
C GLU A 537 -15.42 -30.84 17.88
N LYS A 538 -15.61 -29.58 18.28
CA LYS A 538 -16.93 -28.94 18.31
C LYS A 538 -17.46 -28.63 16.91
N ASN A 539 -16.58 -28.25 15.99
CA ASN A 539 -16.94 -27.96 14.61
C ASN A 539 -17.36 -29.26 13.89
N ASP A 540 -16.61 -30.34 14.09
CA ASP A 540 -16.98 -31.67 13.59
C ASP A 540 -18.35 -32.13 14.13
N GLN A 541 -18.70 -31.76 15.36
CA GLN A 541 -20.03 -32.03 15.90
C GLN A 541 -21.12 -31.23 15.20
N TYR A 542 -20.88 -29.94 14.93
CA TYR A 542 -21.83 -29.13 14.18
C TYR A 542 -22.06 -29.65 12.75
N ASP A 543 -21.01 -30.10 12.07
CA ASP A 543 -21.13 -30.70 10.73
C ASP A 543 -21.97 -31.98 10.76
N ARG A 544 -21.78 -32.83 11.78
CA ARG A 544 -22.63 -34.03 11.99
C ARG A 544 -24.09 -33.65 12.22
N ASP A 545 -24.35 -32.64 13.04
CA ASP A 545 -25.71 -32.19 13.34
C ASP A 545 -26.39 -31.60 12.10
N ILE A 546 -25.67 -30.78 11.32
CA ILE A 546 -26.17 -30.22 10.05
C ILE A 546 -26.57 -31.34 9.09
N HIS A 547 -25.71 -32.34 8.88
CA HIS A 547 -26.04 -33.47 8.01
C HIS A 547 -27.24 -34.28 8.50
N ALA A 548 -27.41 -34.44 9.82
CA ALA A 548 -28.60 -35.07 10.37
C ALA A 548 -29.88 -34.25 10.06
N TYR A 549 -29.82 -32.92 10.23
CA TYR A 549 -30.94 -32.04 9.88
C TYR A 549 -31.26 -32.06 8.39
N GLU A 550 -30.26 -31.99 7.52
CA GLU A 550 -30.42 -32.09 6.06
C GLU A 550 -31.11 -33.40 5.66
N GLY A 551 -30.71 -34.53 6.26
CA GLY A 551 -31.35 -35.82 6.03
C GLY A 551 -32.84 -35.82 6.42
N THR A 552 -33.17 -35.27 7.59
CA THR A 552 -34.59 -35.16 8.00
C THR A 552 -35.40 -34.22 7.11
N LEU A 553 -34.79 -33.14 6.62
CA LEU A 553 -35.44 -32.20 5.71
C LEU A 553 -35.75 -32.85 4.36
N GLN A 554 -34.79 -33.60 3.80
CA GLN A 554 -34.98 -34.36 2.57
C GLN A 554 -36.11 -35.40 2.69
N GLU A 555 -36.20 -36.09 3.83
CA GLU A 555 -37.30 -37.03 4.09
C GLU A 555 -38.66 -36.31 4.12
N LYS A 556 -38.73 -35.14 4.75
CA LYS A 556 -39.94 -34.32 4.80
C LYS A 556 -40.33 -33.75 3.43
N GLU A 557 -39.36 -33.32 2.62
CA GLU A 557 -39.60 -32.90 1.24
C GLU A 557 -40.13 -34.05 0.38
N MET A 558 -39.60 -35.27 0.55
CA MET A 558 -40.11 -36.45 -0.15
C MET A 558 -41.57 -36.74 0.23
N GLN A 559 -41.90 -36.67 1.52
CA GLN A 559 -43.28 -36.83 2.03
C GLN A 559 -44.21 -35.74 1.48
N LEU A 560 -43.76 -34.49 1.45
CA LEU A 560 -44.54 -33.37 0.91
C LEU A 560 -44.81 -33.54 -0.60
N ASN A 561 -43.79 -33.90 -1.38
CA ASN A 561 -43.92 -34.15 -2.81
C ASN A 561 -44.87 -35.31 -3.11
N PHE A 562 -44.84 -36.37 -2.29
CA PHE A 562 -45.81 -37.47 -2.38
C PHE A 562 -47.25 -36.96 -2.16
N LEU A 563 -47.49 -36.17 -1.10
CA LEU A 563 -48.81 -35.60 -0.80
C LEU A 563 -49.30 -34.66 -1.91
N ILE A 564 -48.42 -33.81 -2.47
CA ILE A 564 -48.76 -32.94 -3.60
C ILE A 564 -49.23 -33.76 -4.80
N ASN A 565 -48.57 -34.88 -5.10
CA ASN A 565 -48.97 -35.76 -6.19
C ASN A 565 -50.32 -36.43 -5.94
N GLU A 566 -50.61 -36.86 -4.71
CA GLU A 566 -51.92 -37.41 -4.37
C GLU A 566 -53.04 -36.36 -4.47
N ILE A 567 -52.78 -35.13 -4.02
CA ILE A 567 -53.72 -34.00 -4.17
C ILE A 567 -53.98 -33.72 -5.65
N ARG A 568 -52.95 -33.73 -6.51
CA ARG A 568 -53.09 -33.57 -7.96
C ARG A 568 -53.99 -34.65 -8.58
N LYS A 569 -53.80 -35.92 -8.21
CA LYS A 569 -54.65 -37.02 -8.70
C LYS A 569 -56.10 -36.83 -8.29
N ALA A 570 -56.36 -36.48 -7.02
CA ALA A 570 -57.70 -36.21 -6.54
C ALA A 570 -58.33 -35.00 -7.27
N ALA A 571 -57.55 -33.93 -7.49
CA ALA A 571 -57.99 -32.77 -8.23
C ALA A 571 -58.37 -33.13 -9.67
N MET A 572 -57.58 -33.95 -10.38
CA MET A 572 -57.92 -34.44 -11.72
C MET A 572 -59.26 -35.19 -11.74
N GLN A 573 -59.54 -36.05 -10.75
CA GLN A 573 -60.84 -36.74 -10.64
C GLN A 573 -62.01 -35.77 -10.44
N VAL A 574 -61.83 -34.76 -9.58
CA VAL A 574 -62.85 -33.73 -9.35
C VAL A 574 -63.11 -32.89 -10.61
N VAL A 575 -62.05 -32.57 -11.37
CA VAL A 575 -62.20 -31.87 -12.66
C VAL A 575 -62.97 -32.74 -13.66
N GLN A 576 -62.65 -34.02 -13.77
CA GLN A 576 -63.37 -34.94 -14.66
C GLN A 576 -64.87 -35.01 -14.30
N LEU A 577 -65.20 -35.19 -13.02
CA LEU A 577 -66.58 -35.20 -12.55
C LEU A 577 -67.29 -33.85 -12.80
N SER A 578 -66.57 -32.74 -12.69
CA SER A 578 -67.10 -31.42 -13.02
C SER A 578 -67.41 -31.27 -14.52
N ASP A 579 -66.56 -31.80 -15.39
CA ASP A 579 -66.78 -31.77 -16.83
C ASP A 579 -67.97 -32.67 -17.23
N GLU A 580 -68.11 -33.83 -16.58
CA GLU A 580 -69.29 -34.70 -16.73
C GLU A 580 -70.58 -34.02 -16.23
N ALA A 581 -70.51 -33.34 -15.07
CA ALA A 581 -71.61 -32.55 -14.53
C ALA A 581 -72.00 -31.38 -15.45
N GLU A 582 -71.03 -30.81 -16.18
CA GLU A 582 -71.29 -29.78 -17.18
C GLU A 582 -72.10 -30.31 -18.37
N VAL A 583 -71.77 -31.50 -18.86
CA VAL A 583 -72.57 -32.17 -19.90
C VAL A 583 -73.99 -32.45 -19.42
N LEU A 584 -74.15 -32.92 -18.18
CA LEU A 584 -75.47 -33.18 -17.58
C LEU A 584 -76.28 -31.90 -17.33
N SER A 585 -75.62 -30.78 -17.03
CA SER A 585 -76.29 -29.49 -16.82
C SER A 585 -77.03 -28.98 -18.06
N CYS A 586 -76.63 -29.42 -19.26
CA CYS A 586 -77.35 -29.14 -20.51
C CYS A 586 -78.72 -29.85 -20.59
N GLN A 587 -78.89 -30.96 -19.86
CA GLN A 587 -80.16 -31.70 -19.78
C GLN A 587 -81.09 -31.17 -18.69
N PHE A 588 -80.54 -30.45 -17.69
CA PHE A 588 -81.26 -29.87 -16.56
C PHE A 588 -80.93 -28.37 -16.42
N PRO A 589 -81.55 -27.50 -17.25
CA PRO A 589 -81.20 -26.09 -17.27
C PRO A 589 -81.53 -25.38 -15.94
N PRO A 590 -80.75 -24.36 -15.53
CA PRO A 590 -80.92 -23.65 -14.24
C PRO A 590 -82.29 -23.02 -14.03
N SER A 591 -83.05 -22.79 -15.10
CA SER A 591 -84.41 -22.26 -15.08
C SER A 591 -85.42 -23.16 -14.37
N GLN A 592 -85.10 -24.46 -14.18
CA GLN A 592 -86.00 -25.41 -13.52
C GLN A 592 -85.92 -25.39 -11.98
N ARG A 593 -84.94 -24.70 -11.36
CA ARG A 593 -84.72 -24.63 -9.88
C ARG A 593 -84.96 -25.96 -9.15
N SER A 594 -84.45 -27.06 -9.72
CA SER A 594 -84.54 -28.38 -9.10
C SER A 594 -83.33 -28.61 -8.21
N SER A 595 -83.47 -29.42 -7.16
CA SER A 595 -82.33 -29.81 -6.28
C SER A 595 -81.15 -30.39 -7.07
N ILE A 596 -81.40 -30.98 -8.25
CA ILE A 596 -80.37 -31.49 -9.16
C ILE A 596 -79.57 -30.35 -9.81
N SER A 597 -80.23 -29.28 -10.27
CA SER A 597 -79.53 -28.13 -10.86
C SER A 597 -78.61 -27.41 -9.87
N GLU A 598 -79.03 -27.26 -8.60
CA GLU A 598 -78.20 -26.68 -7.54
C GLU A 598 -77.00 -27.57 -7.19
N PHE A 599 -77.20 -28.90 -7.14
CA PHE A 599 -76.12 -29.85 -6.91
C PHE A 599 -75.06 -29.79 -8.03
N LEU A 600 -75.48 -29.75 -9.31
CA LEU A 600 -74.56 -29.65 -10.45
C LEU A 600 -73.76 -28.34 -10.44
N GLU A 601 -74.38 -27.22 -10.04
CA GLU A 601 -73.69 -25.94 -9.92
C GLU A 601 -72.62 -25.95 -8.80
N GLN A 602 -72.91 -26.64 -7.69
CA GLN A 602 -71.95 -26.81 -6.60
C GLN A 602 -70.77 -27.70 -7.01
N VAL A 603 -71.02 -28.77 -7.78
CA VAL A 603 -69.96 -29.61 -8.35
C VAL A 603 -69.06 -28.80 -9.30
N LYS A 604 -69.64 -27.97 -10.18
CA LYS A 604 -68.87 -27.05 -11.06
C LYS A 604 -67.99 -26.08 -10.26
N LYS A 605 -68.52 -25.54 -9.17
CA LYS A 605 -67.75 -24.63 -8.30
C LYS A 605 -66.54 -25.33 -7.68
N GLN A 606 -66.69 -26.58 -7.24
CA GLN A 606 -65.58 -27.39 -6.72
C GLN A 606 -64.58 -27.76 -7.82
N GLY A 607 -65.05 -28.08 -9.03
CA GLY A 607 -64.20 -28.31 -10.21
C GLY A 607 -63.31 -27.12 -10.55
N ASN A 608 -63.86 -25.89 -10.53
CA ASN A 608 -63.09 -24.67 -10.78
C ASN A 608 -61.99 -24.41 -9.73
N VAL A 609 -62.20 -24.84 -8.49
CA VAL A 609 -61.15 -24.79 -7.45
C VAL A 609 -60.10 -25.86 -7.71
N ALA A 610 -60.51 -27.09 -8.05
CA ALA A 610 -59.62 -28.20 -8.34
C ALA A 610 -58.71 -27.96 -9.57
N ARG A 611 -59.21 -27.25 -10.61
CA ARG A 611 -58.41 -26.86 -11.80
C ARG A 611 -57.19 -25.98 -11.47
N LYS A 612 -57.10 -25.38 -10.28
CA LYS A 612 -55.90 -24.63 -9.84
C LYS A 612 -54.76 -25.53 -9.34
N PHE A 613 -55.07 -26.80 -9.05
CA PHE A 613 -54.13 -27.76 -8.50
C PHE A 613 -53.63 -28.78 -9.52
N VAL A 614 -54.33 -28.90 -10.66
CA VAL A 614 -53.89 -29.63 -11.87
C VAL A 614 -53.06 -28.69 -12.72
#